data_AF-A0A922Y9U2-F1
#
_entry.id   AF-A0A922Y9U2-F1
#
_cell.length_a   1.000
_cell.length_b   1.000
_cell.length_c   1.000
_cell.angle_alpha   90.00
_cell.angle_beta   90.00
_cell.angle_gamma   90.00
#
_symmetry.space_group_name_H-M   'P 1'
#
loop_
_entity.id
_entity.type
_entity.pdbx_description
1 polymer ?
#
loop_
_entity_poly.entity_id
_entity_poly.type
_entity_poly.pdbx_seq_one_letter_code
_entity_poly.pdbx_strand_id
1 'polypeptide(L)'
;MFEFIQTIEKSSQTIHSDFRRWFGKVPAAIVWNVISDYSVGDRNKQNDAFSFVIVFNHDTFENISSYIAATAPKDIKASKSPPDGLLDYLSCPVSFSVSFVVERQSAYLRDVVNLEEMQGLTNGLRDILQAWAAEEPGNAAYYAALDRRLTLLAAELAGKNPSLKLLRQIFLVASFASVVFGMINEAKAPIGIRWISDRDAMFDRHGGVAFDLGWLFFQMNRRSKAGVIDLRRPTFGFATPGMDGVREYAEFVRLPDYLAGTLADIKLPQMMFTHPKFPPVFNRLLVDAQNNAVIEIVATPGGVTTRRVAFRRSSIDRRPIT
;
A
#
# COMPACT_ATOMS: atom_id res chain seq x y z
N MET A 1 -5.47 1.57 15.87
CA MET A 1 -4.66 1.43 14.62
C MET A 1 -3.25 0.88 14.80
N PHE A 2 -2.46 1.31 15.79
CA PHE A 2 -1.09 0.81 15.96
C PHE A 2 -1.04 -0.71 16.19
N GLU A 3 -1.94 -1.24 17.04
CA GLU A 3 -2.13 -2.69 17.23
C GLU A 3 -2.55 -3.41 15.94
N PHE A 4 -3.33 -2.75 15.08
CA PHE A 4 -3.70 -3.30 13.77
C PHE A 4 -2.49 -3.45 12.85
N ILE A 5 -1.62 -2.43 12.80
CA ILE A 5 -0.33 -2.50 12.07
C ILE A 5 0.53 -3.64 12.62
N GLN A 6 0.68 -3.74 13.95
CA GLN A 6 1.44 -4.82 14.58
C GLN A 6 0.86 -6.21 14.27
N THR A 7 -0.47 -6.32 14.21
CA THR A 7 -1.16 -7.57 13.85
C THR A 7 -0.82 -7.99 12.41
N ILE A 8 -0.78 -7.04 11.47
CA ILE A 8 -0.34 -7.29 10.09
C ILE A 8 1.15 -7.68 10.05
N GLU A 9 2.01 -6.98 10.77
CA GLU A 9 3.45 -7.29 10.79
C GLU A 9 3.75 -8.68 11.36
N LYS A 10 2.99 -9.10 12.37
CA LYS A 10 3.12 -10.44 12.95
C LYS A 10 2.72 -11.54 11.96
N SER A 11 1.67 -11.32 11.17
CA SER A 11 1.21 -12.31 10.18
C SER A 11 2.00 -12.29 8.86
N SER A 12 2.81 -11.25 8.62
CA SER A 12 3.57 -11.05 7.37
C SER A 12 5.05 -11.46 7.45
N GLN A 13 5.50 -12.15 8.51
CA GLN A 13 6.91 -12.57 8.67
C GLN A 13 7.44 -13.43 7.50
N THR A 14 6.60 -14.30 6.93
CA THR A 14 6.98 -15.08 5.74
C THR A 14 7.12 -14.20 4.50
N ILE A 15 6.32 -13.14 4.39
CA ILE A 15 6.38 -12.15 3.30
C ILE A 15 7.67 -11.33 3.41
N HIS A 16 8.06 -10.90 4.62
CA HIS A 16 9.35 -10.23 4.85
C HIS A 16 10.52 -11.13 4.45
N SER A 17 10.43 -12.43 4.73
CA SER A 17 11.46 -13.41 4.34
C SER A 17 11.52 -13.59 2.82
N ASP A 18 10.37 -13.67 2.15
CA ASP A 18 10.30 -13.75 0.69
C ASP A 18 10.84 -12.48 0.03
N PHE A 19 10.50 -11.30 0.55
CA PHE A 19 11.03 -10.00 0.09
C PHE A 19 12.56 -9.93 0.20
N ARG A 20 13.11 -10.30 1.36
CA ARG A 20 14.57 -10.34 1.57
C ARG A 20 15.26 -11.28 0.59
N ARG A 21 14.68 -12.46 0.34
CA ARG A 21 15.21 -13.44 -0.62
C ARG A 21 15.11 -12.92 -2.05
N TRP A 22 13.95 -12.40 -2.44
CA TRP A 22 13.68 -11.89 -3.79
C TRP A 22 14.69 -10.81 -4.19
N PHE A 23 14.88 -9.83 -3.32
CA PHE A 23 15.84 -8.76 -3.54
C PHE A 23 17.23 -9.07 -2.97
N GLY A 24 17.59 -10.33 -2.70
CA GLY A 24 18.84 -10.68 -2.00
C GLY A 24 20.11 -10.12 -2.65
N LYS A 25 20.11 -10.01 -3.99
CA LYS A 25 21.23 -9.45 -4.79
C LYS A 25 21.21 -7.92 -4.93
N VAL A 26 20.11 -7.27 -4.54
CA VAL A 26 19.97 -5.81 -4.62
C VAL A 26 20.67 -5.17 -3.41
N PRO A 27 21.55 -4.18 -3.62
CA PRO A 27 22.28 -3.54 -2.53
C PRO A 27 21.34 -2.84 -1.54
N ALA A 28 21.80 -2.71 -0.30
CA ALA A 28 21.19 -1.84 0.69
C ALA A 28 21.42 -0.36 0.33
N ALA A 29 20.76 0.55 1.06
CA ALA A 29 21.01 1.99 0.96
C ALA A 29 20.81 2.60 -0.44
N ILE A 30 19.83 2.08 -1.18
CA ILE A 30 19.36 2.66 -2.46
C ILE A 30 17.97 3.31 -2.30
N VAL A 31 17.52 4.00 -3.35
CA VAL A 31 16.19 4.59 -3.43
C VAL A 31 15.18 3.55 -3.93
N TRP A 32 14.02 3.51 -3.29
CA TRP A 32 12.91 2.63 -3.60
C TRP A 32 11.66 3.44 -3.98
N ASN A 33 10.88 2.91 -4.91
CA ASN A 33 9.56 3.41 -5.25
C ASN A 33 8.52 2.41 -4.73
N VAL A 34 7.50 2.92 -4.05
CA VAL A 34 6.30 2.20 -3.65
C VAL A 34 5.16 2.80 -4.43
N ILE A 35 4.57 2.02 -5.33
CA ILE A 35 3.55 2.49 -6.26
C ILE A 35 2.25 1.83 -5.87
N SER A 36 1.18 2.59 -5.70
CA SER A 36 -0.08 2.05 -5.17
C SER A 36 -1.32 2.45 -5.96
N ASP A 37 -2.29 1.54 -5.95
CA ASP A 37 -3.64 1.76 -6.44
C ASP A 37 -4.65 0.91 -5.65
N TYR A 38 -5.91 1.34 -5.69
CA TYR A 38 -6.95 0.91 -4.77
C TYR A 38 -8.28 0.67 -5.49
N SER A 39 -8.84 -0.53 -5.33
CA SER A 39 -10.21 -0.83 -5.75
C SER A 39 -11.09 -0.97 -4.51
N VAL A 40 -11.72 0.14 -4.12
CA VAL A 40 -12.37 0.27 -2.82
C VAL A 40 -13.78 0.85 -2.97
N GLY A 41 -14.79 0.11 -2.49
CA GLY A 41 -16.17 0.57 -2.35
C GLY A 41 -17.07 0.42 -3.57
N ASP A 42 -16.59 -0.19 -4.63
CA ASP A 42 -17.37 -0.53 -5.82
C ASP A 42 -18.37 -1.65 -5.49
N ARG A 43 -19.67 -1.37 -5.51
CA ARG A 43 -20.76 -2.32 -5.18
C ARG A 43 -20.79 -3.60 -6.01
N ASN A 44 -20.10 -3.61 -7.14
CA ASN A 44 -20.03 -4.78 -8.02
C ASN A 44 -18.84 -5.70 -7.70
N LYS A 45 -17.97 -5.31 -6.75
CA LYS A 45 -16.76 -6.04 -6.36
C LYS A 45 -16.95 -6.83 -5.06
N GLN A 46 -16.24 -7.95 -4.96
CA GLN A 46 -16.34 -8.90 -3.85
C GLN A 46 -15.54 -8.43 -2.64
N ASN A 47 -14.39 -7.78 -2.89
CA ASN A 47 -13.50 -7.30 -1.85
C ASN A 47 -13.12 -5.84 -2.09
N ASP A 48 -12.66 -5.20 -1.02
CA ASP A 48 -11.84 -4.00 -1.15
C ASP A 48 -10.37 -4.44 -1.23
N ALA A 49 -9.64 -3.95 -2.23
CA ALA A 49 -8.25 -4.34 -2.48
C ALA A 49 -7.33 -3.12 -2.51
N PHE A 50 -6.20 -3.24 -1.83
CA PHE A 50 -5.16 -2.22 -1.74
C PHE A 50 -3.84 -2.84 -2.20
N SER A 51 -3.33 -2.39 -3.34
CA SER A 51 -2.14 -3.02 -3.94
C SER A 51 -0.97 -2.05 -3.96
N PHE A 52 0.21 -2.57 -3.60
CA PHE A 52 1.46 -1.85 -3.58
C PHE A 52 2.49 -2.63 -4.39
N VAL A 53 3.09 -1.99 -5.38
CA VAL A 53 4.21 -2.53 -6.18
C VAL A 53 5.48 -1.81 -5.75
N ILE A 54 6.42 -2.56 -5.20
CA ILE A 54 7.71 -2.09 -4.71
C ILE A 54 8.73 -2.31 -5.81
N VAL A 55 9.40 -1.23 -6.21
CA VAL A 55 10.39 -1.23 -7.30
C VAL A 55 11.63 -0.48 -6.82
N PHE A 56 12.81 -1.10 -6.89
CA PHE A 56 14.05 -0.34 -6.70
C PHE A 56 14.41 0.43 -7.97
N ASN A 57 15.17 1.51 -7.83
CA ASN A 57 15.58 2.34 -8.95
C ASN A 57 16.61 1.61 -9.85
N HIS A 58 16.13 0.73 -10.73
CA HIS A 58 16.94 -0.12 -11.62
C HIS A 58 17.23 0.53 -12.97
N ASP A 59 16.51 1.59 -13.32
CA ASP A 59 16.67 2.40 -14.53
C ASP A 59 16.19 3.83 -14.24
N THR A 60 16.21 4.71 -15.25
CA THR A 60 15.62 6.05 -15.18
C THR A 60 14.10 5.99 -15.11
N PHE A 61 13.52 7.01 -14.48
CA PHE A 61 12.06 7.15 -14.37
C PHE A 61 11.40 7.22 -15.76
N GLU A 62 12.03 7.94 -16.68
CA GLU A 62 11.58 8.15 -18.05
C GLU A 62 11.57 6.85 -18.85
N ASN A 63 12.60 6.01 -18.71
CA ASN A 63 12.65 4.70 -19.38
C ASN A 63 11.55 3.76 -18.87
N ILE A 64 11.38 3.68 -17.54
CA ILE A 64 10.35 2.83 -16.93
C ILE A 64 8.96 3.31 -17.34
N SER A 65 8.71 4.63 -17.26
CA SER A 65 7.44 5.23 -17.69
C SER A 65 7.15 4.93 -19.15
N SER A 66 8.12 5.15 -20.04
CA SER A 66 7.98 4.90 -21.48
C SER A 66 7.69 3.43 -21.79
N TYR A 67 8.34 2.50 -21.09
CA TYR A 67 8.07 1.07 -21.22
C TYR A 67 6.62 0.74 -20.80
N ILE A 68 6.16 1.26 -19.65
CA ILE A 68 4.80 1.01 -19.17
C ILE A 68 3.77 1.65 -20.12
N ALA A 69 4.02 2.87 -20.60
CA ALA A 69 3.14 3.54 -21.58
C ALA A 69 3.00 2.72 -22.87
N ALA A 70 4.11 2.18 -23.38
CA ALA A 70 4.13 1.39 -24.60
C ALA A 70 3.44 0.02 -24.43
N THR A 71 3.63 -0.63 -23.29
CA THR A 71 3.12 -2.00 -23.06
C THR A 71 1.72 -2.02 -22.47
N ALA A 72 1.37 -1.06 -21.62
CA ALA A 72 0.06 -0.91 -21.01
C ALA A 72 -0.51 0.50 -21.26
N PRO A 73 -0.97 0.80 -22.49
CA PRO A 73 -1.47 2.13 -22.84
C PRO A 73 -2.79 2.49 -22.14
N LYS A 74 -3.44 1.52 -21.48
CA LYS A 74 -4.75 1.68 -20.85
C LYS A 74 -4.78 1.00 -19.49
N ASP A 75 -5.52 1.60 -18.57
CA ASP A 75 -5.86 1.01 -17.27
C ASP A 75 -6.70 -0.27 -17.46
N ILE A 76 -6.72 -1.14 -16.45
CA ILE A 76 -7.40 -2.42 -16.54
C ILE A 76 -8.89 -2.25 -16.86
N LYS A 77 -9.52 -1.17 -16.38
CA LYS A 77 -10.93 -0.85 -16.63
C LYS A 77 -11.24 -0.69 -18.11
N ALA A 78 -10.35 -0.02 -18.85
CA ALA A 78 -10.49 0.23 -20.28
C ALA A 78 -9.87 -0.88 -21.15
N SER A 79 -9.23 -1.88 -20.55
CA SER A 79 -8.65 -3.01 -21.25
C SER A 79 -9.57 -4.24 -21.31
N LYS A 80 -9.55 -4.92 -22.46
CA LYS A 80 -10.24 -6.20 -22.69
C LYS A 80 -9.42 -7.41 -22.23
N SER A 81 -8.09 -7.30 -22.26
CA SER A 81 -7.14 -8.35 -21.88
C SER A 81 -5.91 -7.69 -21.22
N PRO A 82 -5.29 -8.34 -20.24
CA PRO A 82 -4.10 -7.76 -19.64
C PRO A 82 -2.92 -7.78 -20.61
N PRO A 83 -2.14 -6.68 -20.71
CA PRO A 83 -1.02 -6.61 -21.64
C PRO A 83 0.17 -7.42 -21.14
N ASP A 84 0.75 -8.25 -22.01
CA ASP A 84 1.86 -9.15 -21.64
C ASP A 84 3.06 -8.40 -21.07
N GLY A 85 3.47 -7.28 -21.68
CA GLY A 85 4.64 -6.52 -21.22
C GLY A 85 4.51 -5.97 -19.80
N LEU A 86 3.29 -5.66 -19.34
CA LEU A 86 3.04 -5.26 -17.95
C LEU A 86 3.12 -6.47 -17.02
N LEU A 87 2.53 -7.59 -17.41
CA LEU A 87 2.59 -8.82 -16.62
C LEU A 87 4.03 -9.33 -16.50
N ASP A 88 4.83 -9.22 -17.58
CA ASP A 88 6.26 -9.52 -17.57
C ASP A 88 7.01 -8.64 -16.59
N TYR A 89 6.79 -7.32 -16.65
CA TYR A 89 7.44 -6.38 -15.74
C TYR A 89 7.08 -6.63 -14.27
N LEU A 90 5.81 -6.92 -13.98
CA LEU A 90 5.35 -7.31 -12.64
C LEU A 90 5.88 -8.68 -12.19
N SER A 91 6.43 -9.50 -13.09
CA SER A 91 7.09 -10.78 -12.78
C SER A 91 8.62 -10.66 -12.74
N CYS A 92 9.20 -9.52 -13.16
CA CYS A 92 10.65 -9.31 -13.21
C CYS A 92 11.27 -9.21 -11.80
N PRO A 93 12.58 -9.53 -11.65
CA PRO A 93 13.31 -9.43 -10.38
C PRO A 93 13.55 -7.99 -9.90
N VAL A 94 12.88 -7.01 -10.51
CA VAL A 94 12.93 -5.59 -10.14
C VAL A 94 11.69 -5.15 -9.36
N SER A 95 10.63 -5.96 -9.33
CA SER A 95 9.36 -5.65 -8.69
C SER A 95 8.98 -6.70 -7.65
N PHE A 96 8.34 -6.25 -6.58
CA PHE A 96 7.69 -7.10 -5.58
C PHE A 96 6.38 -6.47 -5.16
N SER A 97 5.30 -7.23 -5.20
CA SER A 97 3.96 -6.74 -4.93
C SER A 97 3.46 -7.21 -3.57
N VAL A 98 2.86 -6.31 -2.81
CA VAL A 98 2.13 -6.61 -1.57
C VAL A 98 0.72 -6.06 -1.72
N SER A 99 -0.27 -6.94 -1.55
CA SER A 99 -1.67 -6.57 -1.65
C SER A 99 -2.42 -6.91 -0.38
N PHE A 100 -3.33 -6.04 0.03
CA PHE A 100 -4.20 -6.21 1.18
C PHE A 100 -5.64 -6.36 0.69
N VAL A 101 -6.30 -7.41 1.12
CA VAL A 101 -7.68 -7.72 0.74
C VAL A 101 -8.54 -7.66 1.99
N VAL A 102 -9.50 -6.74 2.00
CA VAL A 102 -10.49 -6.60 3.06
C VAL A 102 -11.81 -7.12 2.51
N GLU A 103 -12.37 -8.14 3.16
CA GLU A 103 -13.67 -8.68 2.75
C GLU A 103 -14.71 -7.56 2.82
N ARG A 104 -15.47 -7.35 1.74
CA ARG A 104 -16.43 -6.23 1.68
C ARG A 104 -17.49 -6.29 2.79
N GLN A 105 -17.91 -7.50 3.17
CA GLN A 105 -18.91 -7.71 4.22
C GLN A 105 -18.41 -7.25 5.59
N SER A 106 -17.08 -7.14 5.80
CA SER A 106 -16.49 -6.52 6.99
C SER A 106 -16.72 -5.00 7.08
N ALA A 107 -17.34 -4.40 6.06
CA ALA A 107 -17.71 -3.00 5.98
C ALA A 107 -16.55 -2.03 6.28
N TYR A 108 -15.33 -2.36 5.83
CA TYR A 108 -14.06 -1.66 6.13
C TYR A 108 -13.52 -1.83 7.54
N LEU A 109 -13.87 -2.90 8.25
CA LEU A 109 -13.54 -3.00 9.66
C LEU A 109 -14.19 -1.84 10.43
N ARG A 110 -15.45 -1.50 10.09
CA ARG A 110 -16.19 -0.33 10.60
C ARG A 110 -16.17 -0.24 12.12
N ASP A 111 -16.22 -1.39 12.77
CA ASP A 111 -16.24 -1.54 14.22
C ASP A 111 -14.85 -1.31 14.84
N VAL A 112 -13.79 -1.52 14.06
CA VAL A 112 -12.38 -1.44 14.49
C VAL A 112 -11.79 -0.07 14.18
N VAL A 113 -12.16 0.52 13.04
CA VAL A 113 -11.75 1.88 12.65
C VAL A 113 -12.99 2.78 12.70
N ASN A 114 -13.52 2.92 13.91
CA ASN A 114 -14.70 3.73 14.18
C ASN A 114 -14.32 5.21 14.42
N LEU A 115 -15.32 6.07 14.64
CA LEU A 115 -15.09 7.50 14.82
C LEU A 115 -14.22 7.81 16.06
N GLU A 116 -14.52 7.15 17.18
CA GLU A 116 -13.79 7.33 18.44
C GLU A 116 -12.32 6.95 18.29
N GLU A 117 -12.05 5.80 17.67
CA GLU A 117 -10.69 5.36 17.34
C GLU A 117 -9.95 6.35 16.46
N MET A 118 -10.59 6.87 15.40
CA MET A 118 -9.99 7.87 14.51
C MET A 118 -9.72 9.19 15.23
N GLN A 119 -10.63 9.65 16.10
CA GLN A 119 -10.46 10.86 16.90
C GLN A 119 -9.32 10.71 17.91
N GLY A 120 -9.35 9.64 18.72
CA GLY A 120 -8.34 9.33 19.72
C GLY A 120 -6.95 9.23 19.10
N LEU A 121 -6.83 8.52 17.96
CA LEU A 121 -5.58 8.41 17.23
C LEU A 121 -5.11 9.76 16.68
N THR A 122 -5.99 10.54 16.06
CA THR A 122 -5.61 11.85 15.49
C THR A 122 -5.08 12.77 16.58
N ASN A 123 -5.72 12.80 17.74
CA ASN A 123 -5.26 13.59 18.88
C ASN A 123 -3.92 13.08 19.42
N GLY A 124 -3.78 11.77 19.63
CA GLY A 124 -2.52 11.17 20.08
C GLY A 124 -1.36 11.43 19.11
N LEU A 125 -1.60 11.44 17.80
CA LEU A 125 -0.58 11.79 16.81
C LEU A 125 -0.12 13.25 16.92
N ARG A 126 -1.03 14.17 17.26
CA ARG A 126 -0.68 15.58 17.47
C ARG A 126 0.16 15.76 18.73
N ASP A 127 -0.17 15.06 19.80
CA ASP A 127 0.63 15.05 21.03
C ASP A 127 2.03 14.50 20.78
N ILE A 128 2.13 13.42 19.99
CA ILE A 128 3.42 12.85 19.55
C ILE A 128 4.24 13.86 18.74
N LEU A 129 3.61 14.57 17.79
CA LEU A 129 4.29 15.59 16.99
C LEU A 129 4.81 16.75 17.85
N GLN A 130 4.04 17.17 18.85
CA GLN A 130 4.49 18.21 19.79
C GLN A 130 5.70 17.74 20.60
N ALA A 131 5.69 16.50 21.09
CA ALA A 131 6.83 15.91 21.78
C ALA A 131 8.07 15.83 20.87
N TRP A 132 7.91 15.35 19.63
CA TRP A 132 9.01 15.26 18.67
C TRP A 132 9.56 16.63 18.27
N ALA A 133 8.72 17.65 18.18
CA ALA A 133 9.16 19.02 17.91
C ALA A 133 10.01 19.61 19.03
N ALA A 134 9.72 19.25 20.29
CA ALA A 134 10.53 19.65 21.43
C ALA A 134 11.87 18.90 21.48
N GLU A 135 11.85 17.59 21.19
CA GLU A 135 13.05 16.74 21.15
C GLU A 135 13.98 17.08 19.96
N GLU A 136 13.41 17.53 18.85
CA GLU A 136 14.11 17.74 17.59
C GLU A 136 13.81 19.13 16.99
N PRO A 137 14.32 20.22 17.60
CA PRO A 137 13.99 21.58 17.18
C PRO A 137 14.40 21.88 15.72
N GLY A 138 15.41 21.18 15.19
CA GLY A 138 15.81 21.29 13.78
C GLY A 138 14.76 20.84 12.77
N ASN A 139 13.79 20.03 13.18
CA ASN A 139 12.68 19.53 12.35
C ASN A 139 11.34 20.21 12.66
N ALA A 140 11.30 21.20 13.56
CA ALA A 140 10.07 21.81 14.07
C ALA A 140 9.15 22.36 12.96
N ALA A 141 9.70 22.98 11.92
CA ALA A 141 8.92 23.51 10.80
C ALA A 141 8.19 22.40 10.02
N TYR A 142 8.82 21.23 9.87
CA TYR A 142 8.21 20.07 9.23
C TYR A 142 7.06 19.52 10.09
N TYR A 143 7.26 19.38 11.41
CA TYR A 143 6.19 18.95 12.32
C TYR A 143 5.03 19.93 12.39
N ALA A 144 5.29 21.23 12.34
CA ALA A 144 4.24 22.25 12.29
C ALA A 144 3.41 22.17 10.99
N ALA A 145 4.02 21.79 9.86
CA ALA A 145 3.26 21.53 8.63
C ALA A 145 2.37 20.30 8.75
N LEU A 146 2.87 19.22 9.37
CA LEU A 146 2.09 18.01 9.64
C LEU A 146 0.94 18.27 10.62
N ASP A 147 1.19 18.94 11.75
CA ASP A 147 0.17 19.24 12.76
C ASP A 147 -0.95 20.12 12.20
N ARG A 148 -0.65 21.04 11.28
CA ARG A 148 -1.69 21.81 10.57
C ARG A 148 -2.66 20.90 9.80
N ARG A 149 -2.15 19.88 9.10
CA ARG A 149 -3.00 18.94 8.35
C ARG A 149 -3.76 18.00 9.29
N LEU A 150 -3.14 17.54 10.39
CA LEU A 150 -3.83 16.78 11.43
C LEU A 150 -4.90 17.61 12.15
N THR A 151 -4.71 18.92 12.30
CA THR A 151 -5.71 19.82 12.87
C THR A 151 -6.95 19.91 11.96
N LEU A 152 -6.77 19.96 10.64
CA LEU A 152 -7.89 19.91 9.69
C LEU A 152 -8.63 18.56 9.77
N LEU A 153 -7.89 17.46 9.88
CA LEU A 153 -8.46 16.12 10.06
C LEU A 153 -9.26 16.02 11.37
N ALA A 154 -8.69 16.51 12.49
CA ALA A 154 -9.35 16.53 13.79
C ALA A 154 -10.64 17.36 13.76
N ALA A 155 -10.61 18.51 13.08
CA ALA A 155 -11.79 19.36 12.90
C ALA A 155 -12.89 18.66 12.09
N GLU A 156 -12.54 17.93 11.01
CA GLU A 156 -13.53 17.15 10.27
C GLU A 156 -14.14 16.04 11.15
N LEU A 157 -13.30 15.28 11.87
CA LEU A 157 -13.74 14.21 12.76
C LEU A 157 -14.62 14.71 13.91
N ALA A 158 -14.41 15.93 14.40
CA ALA A 158 -15.24 16.55 15.43
C ALA A 158 -16.51 17.23 14.86
N GLY A 159 -16.63 17.33 13.54
CA GLY A 159 -17.76 17.96 12.87
C GLY A 159 -19.07 17.18 13.01
N LYS A 160 -20.17 17.79 12.60
CA LYS A 160 -21.52 17.17 12.67
C LYS A 160 -21.66 15.94 11.78
N ASN A 161 -21.02 15.95 10.60
CA ASN A 161 -21.14 14.90 9.57
C ASN A 161 -19.78 14.60 8.92
N PRO A 162 -18.83 13.98 9.66
CA PRO A 162 -17.53 13.61 9.10
C PRO A 162 -17.69 12.63 7.92
N SER A 163 -16.77 12.69 6.96
CA SER A 163 -16.75 11.77 5.81
C SER A 163 -16.23 10.38 6.21
N LEU A 164 -16.85 9.71 7.20
CA LEU A 164 -16.32 8.53 7.88
C LEU A 164 -15.87 7.41 6.94
N LYS A 165 -16.56 7.22 5.81
CA LYS A 165 -16.13 6.23 4.81
C LYS A 165 -14.76 6.57 4.25
N LEU A 166 -14.57 7.80 3.77
CA LEU A 166 -13.32 8.25 3.19
C LEU A 166 -12.20 8.32 4.24
N LEU A 167 -12.49 8.88 5.42
CA LEU A 167 -11.50 8.99 6.49
C LEU A 167 -10.98 7.60 6.90
N ARG A 168 -11.87 6.62 7.01
CA ARG A 168 -11.47 5.23 7.27
C ARG A 168 -10.57 4.66 6.19
N GLN A 169 -10.86 4.92 4.92
CA GLN A 169 -10.00 4.49 3.80
C GLN A 169 -8.61 5.13 3.89
N ILE A 170 -8.53 6.43 4.23
CA ILE A 170 -7.27 7.14 4.49
C ILE A 170 -6.46 6.44 5.59
N PHE A 171 -7.08 6.14 6.75
CA PHE A 171 -6.39 5.45 7.85
C PHE A 171 -5.91 4.05 7.47
N LEU A 172 -6.71 3.29 6.73
CA LEU A 172 -6.34 1.95 6.26
C LEU A 172 -5.18 1.99 5.26
N VAL A 173 -5.27 2.84 4.24
CA VAL A 173 -4.21 3.03 3.24
C VAL A 173 -2.90 3.43 3.90
N ALA A 174 -2.93 4.41 4.80
CA ALA A 174 -1.75 4.85 5.55
C ALA A 174 -1.13 3.70 6.36
N SER A 175 -1.97 2.87 6.99
CA SER A 175 -1.51 1.72 7.78
C SER A 175 -0.84 0.67 6.90
N PHE A 176 -1.46 0.31 5.77
CA PHE A 176 -0.89 -0.63 4.82
C PHE A 176 0.42 -0.13 4.20
N ALA A 177 0.47 1.15 3.82
CA ALA A 177 1.70 1.78 3.34
C ALA A 177 2.82 1.72 4.39
N SER A 178 2.50 1.98 5.67
CA SER A 178 3.49 1.93 6.75
C SER A 178 4.12 0.54 6.94
N VAL A 179 3.34 -0.54 6.76
CA VAL A 179 3.84 -1.93 6.77
C VAL A 179 4.80 -2.16 5.61
N VAL A 180 4.43 -1.70 4.40
CA VAL A 180 5.29 -1.81 3.22
C VAL A 180 6.60 -1.04 3.41
N PHE A 181 6.55 0.17 3.98
CA PHE A 181 7.75 0.95 4.30
C PHE A 181 8.63 0.25 5.33
N GLY A 182 8.01 -0.32 6.38
CA GLY A 182 8.68 -1.12 7.40
C GLY A 182 9.44 -2.30 6.79
N MET A 183 8.80 -3.04 5.89
CA MET A 183 9.41 -4.18 5.19
C MET A 183 10.64 -3.78 4.38
N ILE A 184 10.57 -2.68 3.61
CA ILE A 184 11.71 -2.16 2.84
C ILE A 184 12.82 -1.72 3.79
N ASN A 185 12.47 -0.97 4.85
CA ASN A 185 13.42 -0.45 5.82
C ASN A 185 14.22 -1.56 6.52
N GLU A 186 13.53 -2.58 7.03
CA GLU A 186 14.15 -3.73 7.70
C GLU A 186 15.03 -4.56 6.78
N ALA A 187 14.65 -4.72 5.51
CA ALA A 187 15.36 -5.57 4.57
C ALA A 187 16.55 -4.87 3.91
N LYS A 188 16.49 -3.54 3.73
CA LYS A 188 17.37 -2.82 2.80
C LYS A 188 17.96 -1.51 3.31
N ALA A 189 17.57 -1.03 4.48
CA ALA A 189 18.05 0.24 5.05
C ALA A 189 18.14 1.36 3.98
N PRO A 190 17.02 1.70 3.32
CA PRO A 190 17.02 2.56 2.14
C PRO A 190 17.47 3.98 2.48
N ILE A 191 18.06 4.68 1.50
CA ILE A 191 18.37 6.12 1.63
C ILE A 191 17.14 6.99 1.32
N GLY A 192 16.19 6.45 0.55
CA GLY A 192 14.94 7.13 0.22
C GLY A 192 13.84 6.16 -0.19
N ILE A 193 12.61 6.52 0.13
CA ILE A 193 11.39 5.85 -0.31
C ILE A 193 10.50 6.91 -0.96
N ARG A 194 10.09 6.68 -2.21
CA ARG A 194 9.07 7.48 -2.88
C ARG A 194 7.76 6.70 -2.92
N TRP A 195 6.70 7.25 -2.36
CA TRP A 195 5.36 6.68 -2.47
C TRP A 195 4.57 7.44 -3.55
N ILE A 196 4.24 6.72 -4.62
CA ILE A 196 3.50 7.20 -5.79
C ILE A 196 2.13 6.55 -5.75
N SER A 197 1.06 7.35 -5.78
CA SER A 197 -0.31 6.84 -5.79
C SER A 197 -1.17 7.53 -6.84
N ASP A 198 -2.26 6.90 -7.25
CA ASP A 198 -3.28 7.60 -8.06
C ASP A 198 -3.80 8.85 -7.34
N ARG A 199 -4.29 9.79 -8.13
CA ARG A 199 -5.01 10.94 -7.60
C ARG A 199 -6.44 10.50 -7.29
N ASP A 200 -6.72 10.39 -5.99
CA ASP A 200 -8.07 10.15 -5.52
C ASP A 200 -8.41 11.04 -4.31
N ALA A 201 -9.66 10.93 -3.85
CA ALA A 201 -10.14 11.70 -2.72
C ALA A 201 -9.38 11.43 -1.40
N MET A 202 -8.67 10.30 -1.28
CA MET A 202 -7.86 9.98 -0.09
C MET A 202 -6.60 10.85 -0.04
N PHE A 203 -5.94 11.04 -1.19
CA PHE A 203 -4.70 11.83 -1.28
C PHE A 203 -4.94 13.33 -1.49
N ASP A 204 -6.10 13.74 -1.98
CA ASP A 204 -6.45 15.17 -2.06
C ASP A 204 -6.95 15.72 -0.71
N ARG A 205 -7.48 14.86 0.17
CA ARG A 205 -8.09 15.29 1.45
C ARG A 205 -7.05 15.92 2.39
N HIS A 206 -7.40 17.10 2.89
CA HIS A 206 -6.60 17.92 3.81
C HIS A 206 -5.13 18.14 3.35
N GLY A 207 -4.91 18.20 2.03
CA GLY A 207 -3.58 18.45 1.47
C GLY A 207 -2.63 17.26 1.60
N GLY A 208 -3.12 16.02 1.40
CA GLY A 208 -2.28 14.83 1.39
C GLY A 208 -2.14 14.12 2.74
N VAL A 209 -3.12 14.24 3.64
CA VAL A 209 -3.01 13.69 5.01
C VAL A 209 -2.79 12.17 5.04
N ALA A 210 -3.21 11.44 4.00
CA ALA A 210 -2.91 10.01 3.86
C ALA A 210 -1.39 9.73 3.81
N PHE A 211 -0.62 10.58 3.12
CA PHE A 211 0.84 10.49 3.07
C PHE A 211 1.47 10.74 4.44
N ASP A 212 0.99 11.78 5.13
CA ASP A 212 1.47 12.12 6.47
C ASP A 212 1.23 11.00 7.47
N LEU A 213 0.03 10.42 7.46
CA LEU A 213 -0.32 9.30 8.34
C LEU A 213 0.53 8.08 8.04
N GLY A 214 0.75 7.75 6.75
CA GLY A 214 1.60 6.63 6.37
C GLY A 214 3.04 6.79 6.87
N TRP A 215 3.58 8.01 6.78
CA TRP A 215 4.89 8.35 7.34
C TRP A 215 4.89 8.28 8.87
N LEU A 216 3.92 8.88 9.56
CA LEU A 216 3.83 8.88 11.02
C LEU A 216 3.76 7.46 11.58
N PHE A 217 2.89 6.62 11.01
CA PHE A 217 2.76 5.22 11.43
C PHE A 217 4.06 4.44 11.22
N PHE A 218 4.74 4.67 10.10
CA PHE A 218 6.05 4.07 9.85
C PHE A 218 7.08 4.51 10.91
N GLN A 219 7.17 5.80 11.21
CA GLN A 219 8.13 6.32 12.18
C GLN A 219 7.84 5.84 13.60
N MET A 220 6.57 5.83 14.01
CA MET A 220 6.16 5.29 15.31
C MET A 220 6.56 3.83 15.47
N ASN A 221 6.28 3.01 14.46
CA ASN A 221 6.66 1.60 14.49
C ASN A 221 8.18 1.44 14.54
N ARG A 222 8.93 2.24 13.77
CA ARG A 222 10.39 2.22 13.77
C ARG A 222 10.98 2.61 15.13
N ARG A 223 10.44 3.65 15.79
CA ARG A 223 10.83 4.06 17.16
C ARG A 223 10.55 2.95 18.17
N SER A 224 9.39 2.29 18.08
CA SER A 224 9.05 1.19 19.00
C SER A 224 9.99 0.00 18.92
N LYS A 225 10.61 -0.25 17.76
CA LYS A 225 11.53 -1.37 17.53
C LYS A 225 12.99 -1.04 17.83
N ALA A 226 13.43 0.19 17.51
CA ALA A 226 14.85 0.56 17.49
C ALA A 226 15.24 1.70 18.45
N GLY A 227 14.29 2.28 19.20
CA GLY A 227 14.56 3.40 20.10
C GLY A 227 14.85 4.71 19.35
N VAL A 228 16.06 5.26 19.55
CA VAL A 228 16.49 6.52 18.91
C VAL A 228 16.81 6.28 17.43
N ILE A 229 16.14 7.02 16.55
CA ILE A 229 16.24 6.84 15.10
C ILE A 229 16.49 8.18 14.39
N ASP A 230 17.27 8.20 13.30
CA ASP A 230 17.40 9.39 12.45
C ASP A 230 16.16 9.53 11.56
N LEU A 231 15.21 10.38 11.96
CA LEU A 231 13.94 10.54 11.23
C LEU A 231 14.09 11.02 9.78
N ARG A 232 15.26 11.57 9.41
CA ARG A 232 15.55 12.01 8.03
C ARG A 232 15.92 10.86 7.10
N ARG A 233 16.10 9.64 7.64
CA ARG A 233 16.44 8.43 6.88
C ARG A 233 15.40 7.32 7.12
N PRO A 234 14.87 6.68 6.07
CA PRO A 234 14.96 7.13 4.68
C PRO A 234 14.31 8.50 4.50
N THR A 235 14.78 9.25 3.51
CA THR A 235 14.04 10.40 3.01
C THR A 235 12.74 9.92 2.36
N PHE A 236 11.63 10.67 2.53
CA PHE A 236 10.37 10.33 1.89
C PHE A 236 10.01 11.34 0.80
N GLY A 237 9.61 10.82 -0.35
CA GLY A 237 8.96 11.59 -1.40
C GLY A 237 7.53 11.09 -1.59
N PHE A 238 6.58 12.00 -1.77
CA PHE A 238 5.19 11.68 -2.09
C PHE A 238 4.84 12.25 -3.46
N ALA A 239 4.09 11.49 -4.25
CA ALA A 239 3.71 11.91 -5.58
C ALA A 239 2.33 11.35 -5.96
N THR A 240 1.58 12.14 -6.72
CA THR A 240 0.40 11.73 -7.47
C THR A 240 0.51 12.28 -8.90
N PRO A 241 -0.21 11.70 -9.88
CA PRO A 241 -0.27 12.24 -11.25
C PRO A 241 -0.54 13.75 -11.28
N GLY A 242 0.32 14.50 -11.98
CA GLY A 242 0.23 15.95 -12.12
C GLY A 242 0.56 16.79 -10.89
N MET A 243 1.02 16.19 -9.77
CA MET A 243 1.28 16.93 -8.52
C MET A 243 2.36 18.00 -8.65
N ASP A 244 3.45 17.71 -9.36
CA ASP A 244 4.58 18.63 -9.53
C ASP A 244 4.52 19.42 -10.85
N GLY A 245 3.51 19.16 -11.69
CA GLY A 245 3.34 19.76 -13.02
C GLY A 245 4.44 19.43 -14.03
N VAL A 246 5.39 18.55 -13.67
CA VAL A 246 6.59 18.24 -14.47
C VAL A 246 6.65 16.75 -14.83
N ARG A 247 6.37 15.86 -13.88
CA ARG A 247 6.42 14.41 -14.08
C ARG A 247 5.01 13.84 -14.12
N GLU A 248 4.74 13.12 -15.20
CA GLU A 248 3.55 12.28 -15.28
C GLU A 248 3.81 10.96 -14.56
N TYR A 249 2.94 10.64 -13.59
CA TYR A 249 3.02 9.42 -12.79
C TYR A 249 1.91 8.43 -13.17
N ALA A 250 1.00 8.82 -14.06
CA ALA A 250 -0.15 8.02 -14.48
C ALA A 250 0.25 6.62 -14.97
N GLU A 251 1.36 6.49 -15.68
CA GLU A 251 1.86 5.19 -16.17
C GLU A 251 2.18 4.24 -15.02
N PHE A 252 2.86 4.73 -13.97
CA PHE A 252 3.28 3.90 -12.85
C PHE A 252 2.08 3.34 -12.09
N VAL A 253 1.04 4.14 -11.89
CA VAL A 253 -0.18 3.75 -11.18
C VAL A 253 -0.88 2.55 -11.84
N ARG A 254 -0.65 2.31 -13.14
CA ARG A 254 -1.16 1.12 -13.84
C ARG A 254 -0.58 -0.19 -13.31
N LEU A 255 0.62 -0.17 -12.70
CA LEU A 255 1.25 -1.37 -12.15
C LEU A 255 0.37 -2.03 -11.06
N PRO A 256 -0.01 -1.32 -9.97
CA PRO A 256 -0.92 -1.85 -8.96
C PRO A 256 -2.39 -1.96 -9.40
N ASP A 257 -2.87 -1.18 -10.39
CA ASP A 257 -4.29 -1.22 -10.84
C ASP A 257 -4.72 -2.62 -11.29
N TYR A 258 -3.85 -3.33 -12.02
CA TYR A 258 -4.16 -4.69 -12.45
C TYR A 258 -4.27 -5.68 -11.28
N LEU A 259 -3.48 -5.48 -10.22
CA LEU A 259 -3.54 -6.29 -9.00
C LEU A 259 -4.79 -5.94 -8.17
N ALA A 260 -5.03 -4.65 -7.95
CA ALA A 260 -6.16 -4.16 -7.17
C ALA A 260 -7.49 -4.55 -7.81
N GLY A 261 -7.63 -4.34 -9.13
CA GLY A 261 -8.81 -4.72 -9.89
C GLY A 261 -9.08 -6.23 -9.86
N THR A 262 -8.03 -7.06 -9.97
CA THR A 262 -8.13 -8.53 -9.93
C THR A 262 -8.53 -9.03 -8.54
N LEU A 263 -7.89 -8.52 -7.49
CA LEU A 263 -8.15 -8.93 -6.10
C LEU A 263 -9.47 -8.39 -5.54
N ALA A 264 -9.96 -7.25 -6.04
CA ALA A 264 -11.31 -6.80 -5.72
C ALA A 264 -12.38 -7.66 -6.38
N ASP A 265 -12.08 -8.24 -7.54
CA ASP A 265 -13.03 -9.04 -8.32
C ASP A 265 -13.13 -10.50 -7.86
N ILE A 266 -12.02 -11.08 -7.40
CA ILE A 266 -11.96 -12.50 -7.03
C ILE A 266 -12.93 -12.83 -5.90
N LYS A 267 -13.76 -13.86 -6.12
CA LYS A 267 -14.60 -14.43 -5.07
C LYS A 267 -13.83 -15.54 -4.34
N LEU A 268 -13.47 -15.31 -3.07
CA LEU A 268 -12.83 -16.30 -2.23
C LEU A 268 -13.88 -17.14 -1.45
N PRO A 269 -13.64 -18.45 -1.23
CA PRO A 269 -12.51 -19.26 -1.70
C PRO A 269 -12.70 -19.86 -3.10
N GLN A 270 -13.81 -19.59 -3.79
CA GLN A 270 -14.16 -20.27 -5.06
C GLN A 270 -13.25 -19.90 -6.25
N MET A 271 -12.44 -18.85 -6.13
CA MET A 271 -11.56 -18.31 -7.18
C MET A 271 -12.30 -18.02 -8.48
N MET A 272 -13.50 -17.44 -8.36
CA MET A 272 -14.31 -17.01 -9.50
C MET A 272 -14.08 -15.52 -9.79
N PHE A 273 -14.15 -15.18 -11.08
CA PHE A 273 -14.03 -13.81 -11.58
C PHE A 273 -15.28 -13.43 -12.39
N THR A 274 -15.67 -12.17 -12.31
CA THR A 274 -16.81 -11.62 -13.06
C THR A 274 -16.44 -11.26 -14.50
N HIS A 275 -15.14 -11.05 -14.78
CA HIS A 275 -14.65 -10.67 -16.09
C HIS A 275 -13.47 -11.53 -16.58
N PRO A 276 -13.39 -11.82 -17.90
CA PRO A 276 -12.37 -12.71 -18.47
C PRO A 276 -10.94 -12.12 -18.46
N LYS A 277 -10.79 -10.83 -18.17
CA LYS A 277 -9.48 -10.17 -18.10
C LYS A 277 -8.71 -10.44 -16.80
N PHE A 278 -9.38 -10.87 -15.74
CA PHE A 278 -8.76 -11.09 -14.43
C PHE A 278 -8.08 -12.47 -14.27
N PRO A 279 -8.63 -13.59 -14.78
CA PRO A 279 -7.97 -14.89 -14.68
C PRO A 279 -6.53 -14.92 -15.22
N PRO A 280 -6.17 -14.29 -16.35
CA PRO A 280 -4.79 -14.26 -16.81
C PRO A 280 -3.85 -13.47 -15.87
N VAL A 281 -4.31 -12.36 -15.30
CA VAL A 281 -3.56 -11.59 -14.28
C VAL A 281 -3.33 -12.48 -13.05
N PHE A 282 -4.39 -13.10 -12.54
CA PHE A 282 -4.32 -13.98 -11.38
C PHE A 282 -3.35 -15.14 -11.59
N ASN A 283 -3.47 -15.85 -12.71
CA ASN A 283 -2.64 -17.02 -13.00
C ASN A 283 -1.16 -16.69 -13.18
N ARG A 284 -0.83 -15.49 -13.69
CA ARG A 284 0.56 -15.09 -13.95
C ARG A 284 1.21 -14.38 -12.77
N LEU A 285 0.45 -13.59 -12.01
CA LEU A 285 1.01 -12.72 -10.97
C LEU A 285 0.72 -13.18 -9.53
N LEU A 286 -0.25 -14.08 -9.31
CA LEU A 286 -0.67 -14.49 -7.96
C LEU A 286 -0.47 -15.98 -7.69
N VAL A 287 -0.68 -16.84 -8.68
CA VAL A 287 -0.51 -18.30 -8.54
C VAL A 287 0.97 -18.68 -8.55
N ASP A 288 1.43 -19.33 -7.49
CA ASP A 288 2.83 -19.74 -7.28
C ASP A 288 3.86 -18.60 -7.41
N ALA A 289 3.39 -17.35 -7.28
CA ALA A 289 4.22 -16.16 -7.43
C ALA A 289 5.23 -16.04 -6.29
N GLN A 290 6.49 -15.77 -6.65
CA GLN A 290 7.57 -15.59 -5.67
C GLN A 290 7.74 -14.12 -5.24
N ASN A 291 7.20 -13.19 -6.03
CA ASN A 291 7.33 -11.76 -5.85
C ASN A 291 5.98 -11.06 -5.66
N ASN A 292 4.94 -11.81 -5.30
CA ASN A 292 3.64 -11.27 -4.96
C ASN A 292 3.14 -11.91 -3.67
N ALA A 293 2.65 -11.07 -2.76
CA ALA A 293 2.06 -11.51 -1.51
C ALA A 293 0.70 -10.86 -1.31
N VAL A 294 -0.27 -11.68 -0.88
CA VAL A 294 -1.62 -11.22 -0.52
C VAL A 294 -1.84 -11.45 0.97
N ILE A 295 -2.28 -10.40 1.66
CA ILE A 295 -2.68 -10.43 3.06
C ILE A 295 -4.18 -10.18 3.10
N GLU A 296 -4.93 -11.14 3.63
CA GLU A 296 -6.36 -11.00 3.87
C GLU A 296 -6.59 -10.49 5.28
N ILE A 297 -7.48 -9.52 5.40
CA ILE A 297 -7.90 -8.90 6.65
C ILE A 297 -9.36 -9.24 6.89
N VAL A 298 -9.63 -9.87 8.03
CA VAL A 298 -10.95 -10.36 8.41
C VAL A 298 -11.34 -9.74 9.74
N ALA A 299 -12.47 -9.02 9.75
CA ALA A 299 -13.09 -8.57 11.00
C ALA A 299 -13.71 -9.77 11.74
N THR A 300 -13.48 -9.83 13.04
CA THR A 300 -14.08 -10.82 13.93
C THR A 300 -14.81 -10.11 15.07
N PRO A 301 -15.73 -10.77 15.80
CA PRO A 301 -16.42 -10.15 16.93
C PRO A 301 -15.49 -9.60 18.03
N GLY A 302 -14.24 -10.06 18.09
CA GLY A 302 -13.23 -9.63 19.06
C GLY A 302 -12.11 -8.75 18.48
N GLY A 303 -12.24 -8.25 17.25
CA GLY A 303 -11.25 -7.36 16.63
C GLY A 303 -10.94 -7.70 15.17
N VAL A 304 -9.65 -7.76 14.82
CA VAL A 304 -9.20 -8.05 13.46
C VAL A 304 -8.18 -9.17 13.47
N THR A 305 -8.34 -10.10 12.53
CA THR A 305 -7.33 -11.10 12.22
C THR A 305 -6.78 -10.87 10.83
N THR A 306 -5.52 -11.27 10.63
CA THR A 306 -4.86 -11.14 9.34
C THR A 306 -4.15 -12.44 9.01
N ARG A 307 -4.16 -12.82 7.73
CA ARG A 307 -3.48 -14.02 7.25
C ARG A 307 -2.90 -13.81 5.86
N ARG A 308 -1.78 -14.47 5.59
CA ARG A 308 -1.29 -14.60 4.21
C ARG A 308 -2.20 -15.54 3.43
N VAL A 309 -2.60 -15.13 2.24
CA VAL A 309 -3.26 -15.98 1.25
C VAL A 309 -2.22 -16.43 0.23
N ALA A 310 -2.11 -17.73 0.04
CA ALA A 310 -1.22 -18.32 -0.96
C ALA A 310 -2.05 -19.06 -2.01
N PHE A 311 -1.89 -18.68 -3.27
CA PHE A 311 -2.51 -19.35 -4.41
C PHE A 311 -1.49 -20.31 -5.01
N ARG A 312 -1.84 -21.59 -5.12
CA ARG A 312 -0.96 -22.63 -5.68
C ARG A 312 -1.69 -23.42 -6.75
N ARG A 313 -0.99 -23.83 -7.81
CA ARG A 313 -1.56 -24.81 -8.75
C ARG A 313 -1.86 -26.11 -8.01
N SER A 314 -2.96 -26.76 -8.37
CA SER A 314 -3.27 -28.08 -7.82
C SER A 314 -2.14 -29.06 -8.17
N SER A 315 -1.84 -29.99 -7.26
CA SER A 315 -0.82 -31.03 -7.49
C SER A 315 -1.17 -31.98 -8.65
N ILE A 316 -2.41 -31.94 -9.16
CA ILE A 316 -2.90 -32.81 -10.23
C ILE A 316 -2.41 -32.33 -11.61
N ASP A 317 -2.12 -31.03 -11.78
CA ASP A 317 -1.61 -30.43 -13.03
C ASP A 317 -0.08 -30.53 -13.21
N ARG A 318 0.63 -31.21 -12.30
CA ARG A 318 2.09 -31.41 -12.38
C ARG A 318 2.50 -32.65 -13.20
N ARG A 319 1.72 -33.03 -14.21
CA ARG A 319 2.22 -34.03 -15.18
C ARG A 319 2.99 -33.31 -16.28
N PRO A 320 4.27 -33.63 -16.50
CA PRO A 320 4.96 -33.13 -17.68
C PRO A 320 4.23 -33.67 -18.91
N ILE A 321 3.91 -32.77 -19.85
CA ILE A 321 3.59 -33.18 -21.21
C ILE A 321 4.90 -33.76 -21.75
N THR A 322 4.98 -35.08 -21.77
CA THR A 322 6.00 -35.85 -22.49
C THR A 322 5.82 -35.69 -23.98
#